data_AF-A0A0M3IEL5-F1
#
_entry.id   AF-A0A0M3IEL5-F1
#
_cell.length_a   1.000
_cell.length_b   1.000
_cell.length_c   1.000
_cell.angle_alpha   90.00
_cell.angle_beta   90.00
_cell.angle_gamma   90.00
#
_symmetry.space_group_name_H-M   'P 1'
#
loop_
_entity.id
_entity.type
_entity.pdbx_description
1 polymer ?
#
loop_
_entity_poly.entity_id
_entity_poly.type
_entity_poly.pdbx_seq_one_letter_code
_entity_poly.pdbx_strand_id
1 'polypeptide(L)'
;MNNWRWVSARRVESGGRGGGGEVYKVTKRMRLTQGEQGEMSQRMESITLIGGIFITSTSIITVIWYIFVLIAEYISIVEAESFILLTSQSICDICSLLQYVLLGIEILIGNELFHLSPRWSSFIHSTFEMIALPHYLIIGLSRATGVILPTRMSTFWTKRYDRHINDAIIELNFRSFLFIYL
;
A
#
# COMPACT_ATOMS: atom_id res chain seq x y z
N MET A 1 -25.84 -16.70 -24.47
CA MET A 1 -27.31 -16.51 -24.57
C MET A 1 -27.61 -15.04 -24.29
N ASN A 2 -27.93 -14.29 -25.34
CA ASN A 2 -28.27 -12.87 -25.33
C ASN A 2 -29.75 -12.71 -24.95
N ASN A 3 -30.11 -11.85 -23.98
CA ASN A 3 -31.52 -11.49 -23.79
C ASN A 3 -31.82 -10.19 -22.99
N TRP A 4 -31.13 -9.08 -23.30
CA TRP A 4 -31.50 -7.76 -22.75
C TRP A 4 -31.54 -6.63 -23.80
N ARG A 5 -31.93 -6.95 -25.03
CA ARG A 5 -32.31 -5.95 -26.04
C ARG A 5 -33.82 -6.04 -26.28
N TRP A 6 -34.49 -4.89 -26.19
CA TRP A 6 -35.88 -4.62 -26.60
C TRP A 6 -37.00 -4.73 -25.55
N VAL A 7 -36.97 -3.89 -24.52
CA VAL A 7 -38.21 -3.47 -23.84
C VAL A 7 -38.18 -1.98 -23.54
N SER A 8 -38.44 -1.14 -24.55
CA SER A 8 -38.92 0.25 -24.34
C SER A 8 -39.25 0.98 -25.66
N ALA A 9 -39.99 0.33 -26.57
CA ALA A 9 -40.46 1.00 -27.79
C ALA A 9 -41.94 0.72 -28.15
N ARG A 10 -42.76 0.27 -27.19
CA ARG A 10 -44.21 0.14 -27.43
C ARG A 10 -45.00 0.54 -26.19
N ARG A 11 -45.56 1.74 -26.26
CA ARG A 11 -46.90 2.15 -25.78
C ARG A 11 -46.87 3.63 -25.41
N VAL A 12 -47.11 4.52 -26.38
CA VAL A 12 -48.04 5.67 -26.28
C VAL A 12 -48.34 6.14 -27.71
N GLU A 13 -49.29 5.47 -28.38
CA GLU A 13 -50.11 6.10 -29.41
C GLU A 13 -51.54 6.05 -28.91
N SER A 14 -52.01 7.13 -28.30
CA SER A 14 -53.42 7.55 -28.28
C SER A 14 -53.57 8.84 -27.47
N GLY A 15 -53.94 9.91 -28.18
CA GLY A 15 -54.66 11.04 -27.61
C GLY A 15 -53.83 12.19 -27.05
N GLY A 16 -54.04 13.38 -27.62
CA GLY A 16 -53.82 14.65 -26.92
C GLY A 16 -52.67 15.49 -27.45
N ARG A 17 -53.03 16.60 -28.10
CA ARG A 17 -52.17 17.78 -28.29
C ARG A 17 -51.46 18.11 -26.96
N GLY A 18 -50.13 17.93 -26.89
CA GLY A 18 -49.32 18.29 -25.71
C GLY A 18 -48.02 17.50 -25.50
N GLY A 19 -47.85 16.33 -26.13
CA GLY A 19 -46.77 15.38 -25.80
C GLY A 19 -45.34 15.75 -26.23
N GLY A 20 -45.15 16.74 -27.10
CA GLY A 20 -43.80 17.13 -27.55
C GLY A 20 -42.95 17.74 -26.43
N GLY A 21 -43.55 18.52 -25.53
CA GLY A 21 -42.85 19.19 -24.44
C GLY A 21 -42.36 18.25 -23.34
N GLU A 22 -43.11 17.17 -23.07
CA GLU A 22 -42.73 16.17 -22.07
C GLU A 22 -41.62 15.24 -22.58
N VAL A 23 -41.71 14.77 -23.82
CA VAL A 23 -40.65 13.95 -24.43
C VAL A 23 -39.35 14.75 -24.55
N TYR A 24 -39.42 16.03 -24.90
CA TYR A 24 -38.25 16.92 -24.87
C TYR A 24 -37.70 17.12 -23.45
N LYS A 25 -38.55 17.28 -22.44
CA LYS A 25 -38.13 17.38 -21.03
C LYS A 25 -37.44 16.11 -20.54
N VAL A 26 -37.98 14.94 -20.83
CA VAL A 26 -37.40 13.64 -20.42
C VAL A 26 -36.07 13.39 -21.14
N THR A 27 -36.00 13.63 -22.44
CA THR A 27 -34.77 13.46 -23.23
C THR A 27 -33.68 14.46 -22.82
N LYS A 28 -34.06 15.70 -22.48
CA LYS A 28 -33.14 16.71 -21.96
C LYS A 28 -32.65 16.36 -20.55
N ARG A 29 -33.53 15.82 -19.70
CA ARG A 29 -33.20 15.39 -18.33
C ARG A 29 -32.27 14.16 -18.34
N MET A 30 -32.49 13.19 -19.24
CA MET A 30 -31.57 12.06 -19.45
C MET A 30 -30.19 12.46 -19.96
N ARG A 31 -30.12 13.46 -20.87
CA ARG A 31 -28.84 14.01 -21.33
C ARG A 31 -28.09 14.77 -20.24
N LEU A 32 -28.81 15.48 -19.37
CA LEU A 32 -28.21 16.15 -18.21
C LEU A 32 -27.63 15.13 -17.22
N THR A 33 -28.35 14.06 -16.89
CA THR A 33 -27.82 13.00 -16.01
C THR A 33 -26.64 12.25 -16.62
N GLN A 34 -26.62 12.01 -17.94
CA GLN A 34 -25.45 11.42 -18.60
C GLN A 34 -24.24 12.36 -18.62
N GLY A 35 -24.48 13.67 -18.81
CA GLY A 35 -23.43 14.68 -18.76
C GLY A 35 -22.80 14.79 -17.36
N GLU A 36 -23.62 14.87 -16.32
CA GLU A 36 -23.16 14.89 -14.91
C GLU A 36 -22.41 13.60 -14.54
N GLN A 37 -22.86 12.44 -15.03
CA GLN A 37 -22.24 11.15 -14.77
C GLN A 37 -20.89 11.00 -15.50
N GLY A 38 -20.77 11.58 -16.71
CA GLY A 38 -19.50 11.68 -17.44
C GLY A 38 -18.51 12.62 -16.76
N GLU A 39 -18.95 13.81 -16.33
CA GLU A 39 -18.11 14.75 -15.59
C GLU A 39 -17.63 14.17 -14.24
N MET A 40 -18.50 13.44 -13.53
CA MET A 40 -18.14 12.78 -12.27
C MET A 40 -17.13 11.65 -12.50
N SER A 41 -17.31 10.83 -13.55
CA SER A 41 -16.35 9.77 -13.92
C SER A 41 -14.98 10.36 -14.26
N GLN A 42 -14.95 11.44 -15.06
CA GLN A 42 -13.71 12.10 -15.48
C GLN A 42 -12.98 12.76 -14.30
N ARG A 43 -13.72 13.34 -13.34
CA ARG A 43 -13.13 13.86 -12.09
C ARG A 43 -12.55 12.74 -11.23
N MET A 44 -13.25 11.62 -11.11
CA MET A 44 -12.78 10.47 -10.33
C MET A 44 -11.49 9.89 -10.90
N GLU A 45 -11.42 9.76 -12.23
CA GLU A 45 -10.22 9.32 -12.94
C GLU A 45 -9.05 10.28 -12.72
N SER A 46 -9.29 11.59 -12.81
CA SER A 46 -8.26 12.61 -12.57
C SER A 46 -7.72 12.58 -11.13
N ILE A 47 -8.60 12.43 -10.13
CA ILE A 47 -8.21 12.31 -8.71
C ILE A 47 -7.38 11.04 -8.48
N THR A 48 -7.78 9.93 -9.10
CA THR A 48 -7.09 8.64 -8.98
C THR A 48 -5.67 8.73 -9.57
N LEU A 49 -5.52 9.37 -10.73
CA LEU A 49 -4.23 9.57 -11.38
C LEU A 49 -3.31 10.49 -10.55
N ILE A 50 -3.84 11.59 -10.01
CA ILE A 50 -3.09 12.47 -9.09
C ILE A 50 -2.63 11.68 -7.85
N GLY A 51 -3.52 10.87 -7.27
CA GLY A 51 -3.21 9.99 -6.15
C GLY A 51 -2.08 9.00 -6.49
N GLY A 52 -2.15 8.37 -7.66
CA GLY A 52 -1.12 7.47 -8.16
C GLY A 52 0.26 8.14 -8.29
N ILE A 53 0.33 9.33 -8.90
CA ILE A 53 1.58 10.12 -9.01
C ILE A 53 2.15 10.42 -7.62
N PHE A 54 1.30 10.88 -6.70
CA PHE A 54 1.73 11.26 -5.36
C PHE A 54 2.27 10.05 -4.59
N ILE A 55 1.54 8.93 -4.57
CA ILE A 55 1.94 7.69 -3.89
C ILE A 55 3.25 7.17 -4.49
N THR A 56 3.37 7.13 -5.82
CA THR A 56 4.58 6.61 -6.49
C THR A 56 5.80 7.47 -6.17
N SER A 57 5.69 8.79 -6.34
CA SER A 57 6.81 9.71 -6.16
C SER A 57 7.30 9.76 -4.70
N THR A 58 6.37 9.85 -3.74
CA THR A 58 6.70 9.81 -2.32
C THR A 58 7.35 8.49 -1.94
N SER A 59 6.79 7.35 -2.37
CA SER A 59 7.33 6.03 -2.06
C SER A 59 8.74 5.83 -2.63
N ILE A 60 9.00 6.25 -3.88
CA ILE A 60 10.35 6.16 -4.48
C ILE A 60 11.36 6.98 -3.70
N ILE A 61 11.01 8.23 -3.36
CA ILE A 61 11.90 9.11 -2.57
C ILE A 61 12.20 8.48 -1.22
N THR A 62 11.19 7.91 -0.56
CA THR A 62 11.35 7.24 0.73
C THR A 62 12.20 5.98 0.62
N VAL A 63 12.04 5.16 -0.44
CA VAL A 63 12.90 3.98 -0.68
C VAL A 63 14.35 4.40 -0.85
N ILE A 64 14.63 5.44 -1.65
CA ILE A 64 15.99 5.96 -1.83
C ILE A 64 16.57 6.41 -0.49
N TRP A 65 15.79 7.14 0.31
CA TRP A 65 16.20 7.54 1.66
C TRP A 65 16.53 6.34 2.55
N TYR A 66 15.67 5.33 2.56
CA TYR A 66 15.88 4.11 3.35
C TYR A 66 17.12 3.32 2.91
N ILE A 67 17.51 3.36 1.64
CA ILE A 67 18.78 2.76 1.18
C ILE A 67 19.98 3.44 1.84
N PHE A 68 19.98 4.79 1.92
CA PHE A 68 21.06 5.50 2.61
C PHE A 68 21.09 5.18 4.11
N VAL A 69 19.92 5.11 4.75
CA VAL A 69 19.79 4.71 6.16
C VAL A 69 20.33 3.29 6.35
N LEU A 70 19.98 2.35 5.49
CA LEU A 70 20.41 0.96 5.57
C LEU A 70 21.93 0.82 5.43
N ILE A 71 22.56 1.60 4.55
CA ILE A 71 24.03 1.62 4.43
C ILE A 71 24.67 2.15 5.71
N ALA A 72 24.14 3.25 6.27
CA ALA A 72 24.65 3.82 7.52
C ALA A 72 24.50 2.84 8.69
N GLU A 73 23.33 2.22 8.82
CA GLU A 73 23.04 1.21 9.84
C GLU A 73 23.96 0.00 9.69
N TYR A 74 24.17 -0.48 8.47
CA TYR A 74 25.07 -1.62 8.20
C TYR A 74 26.50 -1.33 8.64
N ILE A 75 27.01 -0.12 8.41
CA ILE A 75 28.34 0.29 8.90
C ILE A 75 28.35 0.30 10.44
N SER A 76 27.27 0.78 11.07
CA SER A 76 27.15 0.88 12.53
C SER A 76 26.88 -0.45 13.26
N ILE A 77 26.57 -1.55 12.55
CA ILE A 77 26.44 -2.90 13.14
C ILE A 77 27.71 -3.31 13.90
N VAL A 78 28.88 -2.84 13.47
CA VAL A 78 30.15 -3.16 14.12
C VAL A 78 30.24 -2.54 15.53
N GLU A 79 29.58 -1.41 15.76
CA GLU A 79 29.66 -0.62 16.98
C GLU A 79 28.60 -0.98 18.03
N ALA A 80 27.35 -1.24 17.62
CA ALA A 80 26.29 -1.62 18.55
C ALA A 80 25.27 -2.60 17.96
N GLU A 81 24.84 -3.56 18.78
CA GLU A 81 23.92 -4.64 18.39
C GLU A 81 22.52 -4.15 18.06
N SER A 82 22.11 -3.02 18.64
CA SER A 82 20.85 -2.34 18.31
C SER A 82 20.76 -1.98 16.82
N PHE A 83 21.89 -1.81 16.13
CA PHE A 83 21.89 -1.55 14.70
C PHE A 83 21.50 -2.76 13.85
N ILE A 84 21.70 -3.99 14.35
CA ILE A 84 21.26 -5.20 13.62
C ILE A 84 19.72 -5.23 13.56
N LEU A 85 19.06 -4.95 14.68
CA LEU A 85 17.60 -4.85 14.75
C LEU A 85 17.07 -3.68 13.89
N LEU A 86 17.77 -2.55 13.89
CA LEU A 86 17.44 -1.40 13.05
C LEU A 86 17.59 -1.75 11.55
N THR A 87 18.66 -2.43 11.16
CA THR A 87 18.85 -2.86 9.76
C THR A 87 17.76 -3.83 9.32
N SER A 88 17.41 -4.81 10.15
CA SER A 88 16.30 -5.75 9.88
C SER A 88 14.97 -5.01 9.72
N GLN A 89 14.70 -4.02 10.57
CA GLN A 89 13.51 -3.17 10.47
C GLN A 89 13.49 -2.33 9.19
N SER A 90 14.60 -1.68 8.86
CA SER A 90 14.75 -0.88 7.64
C SER A 90 14.52 -1.71 6.38
N ILE A 91 14.93 -2.98 6.37
CA ILE A 91 14.63 -3.93 5.29
C ILE A 91 13.11 -4.18 5.19
N CYS A 92 12.44 -4.43 6.33
CA CYS A 92 10.98 -4.65 6.35
C CYS A 92 10.22 -3.41 5.83
N ASP A 93 10.65 -2.22 6.24
CA ASP A 93 10.06 -0.95 5.80
C ASP A 93 10.23 -0.76 4.27
N ILE A 94 11.42 -1.05 3.73
CA ILE A 94 11.68 -1.03 2.27
C ILE A 94 10.76 -2.01 1.54
N CYS A 95 10.60 -3.23 2.06
CA CYS A 95 9.73 -4.24 1.47
C CYS A 95 8.26 -3.79 1.44
N SER A 96 7.77 -3.15 2.52
CA SER A 96 6.42 -2.57 2.53
C SER A 96 6.30 -1.39 1.57
N LEU A 97 7.30 -0.51 1.49
CA LEU A 97 7.32 0.63 0.57
C LEU A 97 7.31 0.21 -0.90
N LEU A 98 7.98 -0.89 -1.23
CA LEU A 98 8.01 -1.42 -2.59
C LEU A 98 6.61 -1.80 -3.10
N GLN A 99 5.71 -2.23 -2.22
CA GLN A 99 4.30 -2.49 -2.59
C GLN A 99 3.58 -1.21 -3.00
N TYR A 100 3.83 -0.09 -2.30
CA TYR A 100 3.24 1.20 -2.66
C TYR A 100 3.81 1.75 -3.97
N VAL A 101 5.09 1.49 -4.26
CA VAL A 101 5.68 1.82 -5.57
C VAL A 101 4.98 1.04 -6.68
N LEU A 102 4.79 -0.27 -6.50
CA LEU A 102 4.11 -1.11 -7.50
C LEU A 102 2.65 -0.69 -7.70
N LEU A 103 1.91 -0.44 -6.61
CA LEU A 103 0.53 0.05 -6.65
C LEU A 103 0.43 1.40 -7.39
N GLY A 104 1.34 2.32 -7.11
CA GLY A 104 1.36 3.62 -7.75
C GLY A 104 1.67 3.54 -9.25
N ILE A 105 2.60 2.67 -9.65
CA ILE A 105 2.90 2.38 -11.06
C ILE A 105 1.70 1.75 -11.76
N GLU A 106 0.98 0.86 -11.10
CA GLU A 106 -0.23 0.22 -11.64
C GLU A 106 -1.31 1.27 -11.96
N ILE A 107 -1.56 2.20 -11.02
CA ILE A 107 -2.49 3.32 -11.20
C ILE A 107 -2.07 4.21 -12.38
N LEU A 108 -0.76 4.41 -12.58
CA LEU A 108 -0.22 5.25 -13.66
C LEU A 108 -0.32 4.61 -15.05
N ILE A 109 -0.03 3.32 -15.15
CA ILE A 109 0.00 2.60 -16.43
C ILE A 109 -1.41 2.12 -16.81
N GLY A 110 -2.30 1.95 -15.84
CA GLY A 110 -3.66 1.41 -16.07
C GLY A 110 -3.65 -0.05 -16.54
N ASN A 111 -2.55 -0.77 -16.35
CA ASN A 111 -2.42 -2.18 -16.68
C ASN A 111 -2.36 -3.02 -15.40
N GLU A 112 -3.13 -4.09 -15.37
CA GLU A 112 -3.19 -5.11 -14.30
C GLU A 112 -1.93 -6.00 -14.21
N LEU A 113 -0.82 -5.60 -14.86
CA LEU A 113 0.34 -6.47 -15.07
C LEU A 113 1.05 -6.85 -13.77
N PHE A 114 0.90 -6.03 -12.74
CA PHE A 114 1.42 -6.25 -11.39
C PHE A 114 0.30 -6.31 -10.33
N HIS A 115 -0.95 -6.55 -10.76
CA HIS A 115 -2.10 -6.59 -9.85
C HIS A 115 -1.99 -7.76 -8.88
N LEU A 116 -1.46 -7.49 -7.70
CA LEU A 116 -1.56 -8.38 -6.56
C LEU A 116 -3.01 -8.35 -6.09
N SER A 117 -3.67 -9.52 -6.04
CA SER A 117 -5.02 -9.63 -5.49
C SER A 117 -5.10 -8.89 -4.15
N PRO A 118 -6.18 -8.13 -3.87
CA PRO A 118 -6.31 -7.34 -2.65
C PRO A 118 -6.06 -8.15 -1.36
N ARG A 119 -6.34 -9.47 -1.40
CA ARG A 119 -6.07 -10.41 -0.31
C ARG A 119 -4.57 -10.57 -0.03
N TRP A 120 -3.76 -10.69 -1.09
CA TRP A 120 -2.32 -10.85 -0.96
C TRP A 120 -1.66 -9.54 -0.56
N SER A 121 -2.03 -8.42 -1.19
CA SER A 121 -1.51 -7.10 -0.79
C SER A 121 -1.77 -6.80 0.70
N SER A 122 -3.00 -7.02 1.17
CA SER A 122 -3.35 -6.84 2.59
C SER A 122 -2.62 -7.82 3.52
N PHE A 123 -2.43 -9.07 3.11
CA PHE A 123 -1.69 -10.07 3.88
C PHE A 123 -0.22 -9.69 4.04
N ILE A 124 0.43 -9.25 2.97
CA ILE A 124 1.85 -8.91 3.01
C ILE A 124 2.06 -7.64 3.85
N HIS A 125 1.19 -6.63 3.68
CA HIS A 125 1.23 -5.42 4.50
C HIS A 125 1.08 -5.74 6.00
N SER A 126 0.07 -6.54 6.35
CA SER A 126 -0.17 -6.95 7.74
C SER A 126 0.98 -7.81 8.30
N THR A 127 1.61 -8.65 7.48
CA THR A 127 2.76 -9.47 7.89
C THR A 127 3.96 -8.59 8.25
N PHE A 128 4.32 -7.63 7.41
CA PHE A 128 5.44 -6.72 7.70
C PHE A 128 5.15 -5.82 8.89
N GLU A 129 3.90 -5.36 9.06
CA GLU A 129 3.50 -4.57 10.23
C GLU A 129 3.60 -5.38 11.54
N MET A 130 3.12 -6.63 11.52
CA MET A 130 3.20 -7.53 12.68
C MET A 130 4.64 -7.89 13.06
N ILE A 131 5.56 -7.90 12.09
CA ILE A 131 6.99 -8.12 12.33
C ILE A 131 7.66 -6.82 12.79
N ALA A 132 7.21 -5.65 12.33
CA ALA A 132 7.76 -4.37 12.73
C ALA A 132 7.52 -4.02 14.21
N LEU A 133 6.34 -4.34 14.73
CA LEU A 133 5.95 -4.05 16.11
C LEU A 133 6.93 -4.62 17.18
N PRO A 134 7.31 -5.90 17.16
CA PRO A 134 8.29 -6.42 18.11
C PRO A 134 9.68 -5.80 17.94
N HIS A 135 10.11 -5.43 16.72
CA HIS A 135 11.37 -4.71 16.54
C HIS A 135 11.33 -3.35 17.26
N TYR A 136 10.27 -2.56 17.07
CA TYR A 136 10.14 -1.27 17.75
C TYR A 136 10.10 -1.43 19.28
N LEU A 137 9.44 -2.47 19.78
CA LEU A 137 9.41 -2.77 21.21
C LEU A 137 10.82 -3.09 21.75
N ILE A 138 11.57 -3.97 21.07
CA ILE A 138 12.92 -4.36 21.48
C ILE A 138 13.89 -3.17 21.41
N ILE A 139 13.82 -2.36 20.35
CA ILE A 139 14.63 -1.14 20.21
C ILE A 139 14.30 -0.15 21.34
N GLY A 140 13.01 0.05 21.63
CA GLY A 140 12.55 0.90 22.72
C GLY A 140 13.04 0.40 24.08
N LEU A 141 12.94 -0.90 24.35
CA LEU A 141 13.43 -1.53 25.57
C LEU A 141 14.97 -1.44 25.69
N SER A 142 15.70 -1.62 24.60
CA SER A 142 17.15 -1.48 24.55
C SER A 142 17.57 -0.05 24.92
N ARG A 143 16.93 0.96 24.31
CA ARG A 143 17.15 2.38 24.61
C ARG A 143 16.77 2.72 26.05
N ALA A 144 15.62 2.25 26.55
CA ALA A 144 15.16 2.48 27.92
C ALA A 144 16.11 1.84 28.95
N THR A 145 16.60 0.63 28.68
CA THR A 145 17.57 -0.06 29.54
C THR A 145 18.89 0.70 29.60
N GLY A 146 19.35 1.27 28.47
CA GLY A 146 20.55 2.11 28.45
C GLY A 146 20.46 3.36 29.31
N VAL A 147 19.26 3.94 29.47
CA VAL A 147 19.02 5.10 30.33
C VAL A 147 18.87 4.69 31.80
N ILE A 148 18.10 3.64 32.08
CA ILE A 148 17.76 3.21 33.44
C ILE A 148 18.93 2.48 34.12
N LEU A 149 19.65 1.62 33.37
CA LEU A 149 20.68 0.72 33.86
C LEU A 149 21.92 0.72 32.94
N PRO A 150 22.63 1.86 32.81
CA PRO A 150 23.76 1.99 31.89
C PRO A 150 24.91 1.02 32.18
N THR A 151 25.13 0.68 33.46
CA THR A 151 26.24 -0.19 33.89
C THR A 151 26.02 -1.69 33.64
N ARG A 152 24.78 -2.12 33.34
CA ARG A 152 24.43 -3.54 33.09
C ARG A 152 23.99 -3.81 31.66
N MET A 153 24.05 -2.81 30.78
CA MET A 153 23.54 -2.91 29.41
C MET A 153 24.23 -4.03 28.62
N SER A 154 25.56 -4.14 28.71
CA SER A 154 26.37 -5.18 28.03
C SER A 154 26.19 -6.59 28.61
N THR A 155 25.55 -6.73 29.77
CA THR A 155 25.28 -8.03 30.41
C THR A 155 23.89 -8.55 30.05
N PHE A 156 22.92 -7.65 29.87
CA PHE A 156 21.56 -8.00 29.44
C PHE A 156 21.45 -8.16 27.93
N TRP A 157 22.01 -7.23 27.17
CA TRP A 157 22.03 -7.24 25.71
C TRP A 157 23.42 -7.71 25.26
N THR A 158 23.56 -9.01 25.03
CA THR A 158 24.83 -9.63 24.61
C THR A 158 24.78 -10.04 23.14
N LYS A 159 25.92 -9.92 22.43
CA LYS A 159 26.10 -10.27 20.99
C LYS A 159 25.50 -11.59 20.55
N ARG A 160 25.31 -12.54 21.46
CA ARG A 160 24.75 -13.86 21.19
C ARG A 160 23.23 -13.89 21.26
N TYR A 161 22.62 -13.16 22.19
CA TYR A 161 21.17 -13.14 22.38
C TYR A 161 20.48 -12.31 21.30
N ASP A 162 21.01 -11.12 20.99
CA ASP A 162 20.48 -10.28 19.91
C ASP A 162 20.67 -10.91 18.54
N ARG A 163 21.76 -11.64 18.33
CA ARG A 163 21.97 -12.37 17.07
C ARG A 163 21.02 -13.55 16.92
N HIS A 164 20.75 -14.32 17.98
CA HIS A 164 19.76 -15.41 17.91
C HIS A 164 18.34 -14.90 17.65
N ILE A 165 17.95 -13.78 18.26
CA ILE A 165 16.64 -13.16 18.01
C ILE A 165 16.58 -12.62 16.58
N ASN A 166 17.64 -11.92 16.12
CA ASN A 166 17.70 -11.42 14.76
C ASN A 166 17.71 -12.55 13.73
N ASP A 167 18.51 -13.60 13.92
CA ASP A 167 18.57 -14.73 12.98
C ASP A 167 17.20 -15.40 12.88
N ALA A 168 16.49 -15.55 14.00
CA ALA A 168 15.13 -16.09 14.00
C ALA A 168 14.14 -15.17 13.27
N ILE A 169 14.23 -13.84 13.46
CA ILE A 169 13.36 -12.87 12.79
C ILE A 169 13.70 -12.73 11.30
N ILE A 170 14.98 -12.73 10.94
CA ILE A 170 15.47 -12.68 9.55
C ILE A 170 15.09 -13.98 8.84
N GLU A 171 15.24 -15.14 9.47
CA GLU A 171 14.79 -16.42 8.90
C GLU A 171 13.28 -16.43 8.69
N LEU A 172 12.50 -15.92 9.66
CA LEU A 172 11.05 -15.78 9.53
C LEU A 172 10.68 -14.82 8.38
N ASN A 173 11.36 -13.68 8.26
CA ASN A 173 11.18 -12.69 7.20
C ASN A 173 11.52 -13.28 5.83
N PHE A 174 12.67 -13.94 5.69
CA PHE A 174 13.13 -14.51 4.44
C PHE A 174 12.22 -15.66 4.00
N ARG A 175 11.79 -16.54 4.92
CA ARG A 175 10.82 -17.61 4.62
C ARG A 175 9.47 -17.06 4.22
N SER A 176 8.99 -16.01 4.90
CA SER A 176 7.71 -15.36 4.56
C SER A 176 7.79 -14.70 3.19
N PHE A 177 8.89 -14.03 2.87
CA PHE A 177 9.14 -13.44 1.55
C PHE A 177 9.20 -14.50 0.44
N LEU A 178 9.93 -15.60 0.66
CA LEU A 178 10.04 -16.69 -0.31
C LEU A 178 8.68 -17.35 -0.56
N PHE A 179 7.86 -17.52 0.48
CA PHE A 179 6.52 -18.09 0.34
C PHE A 179 5.52 -17.17 -0.40
N ILE A 180 5.76 -15.86 -0.39
CA ILE A 180 4.88 -14.88 -1.03
C ILE A 180 5.23 -14.66 -2.52
N TYR A 181 6.50 -14.78 -2.89
CA TYR A 181 7.00 -14.41 -4.22
C TYR A 181 7.45 -15.59 -5.11
N LEU A 182 7.49 -16.82 -4.60
CA LEU A 182 7.78 -18.08 -5.34
C LEU A 182 6.59 -19.04 -5.27
#